data_AF-A0A1V5ECI0-F1
#
_entry.id   AF-A0A1V5ECI0-F1
#
_cell.length_a   1.000
_cell.length_b   1.000
_cell.length_c   1.000
_cell.angle_alpha   90.00
_cell.angle_beta   90.00
_cell.angle_gamma   90.00
#
_symmetry.space_group_name_H-M   'P 1'
#
loop_
_entity.id
_entity.type
_entity.pdbx_description
1 polymer ?
#
loop_
_entity_poly.entity_id
_entity_poly.type
_entity_poly.pdbx_seq_one_letter_code
_entity_poly.pdbx_strand_id
1 'polypeptide(L)'
;MEGRSGGCGLMGSGEILHLCQPDPGKSCGACCGLYNHADSSRGPLVERLRARTRRFRGAGRSPEDLRAFSAWVAANEDAAKRYEVIYCCEYLGFLDEAERRVGCLLHPACNGGSDLREVSFYGRELCQGHLCPSFTYLTGTEKSLLIAVLEDWYLYGLCVTDIDFVKQYAKFVSDRLGQSPPESLFRAAPVRQVARRYLSLKVHWPFRDPSVNRLGKYYFDGSSYMIGRIDYGKLGCEGSRFDAIFVSLSSLFSGGRELRRAEEIVEAHISDTVRALQDSL
;
A
#
# COMPACT_ATOMS: atom_id res chain seq x y z
N MET A 1 -16.05 28.13 26.79
CA MET A 1 -17.45 27.90 26.35
C MET A 1 -17.63 28.71 25.08
N GLU A 2 -17.85 28.16 23.89
CA GLU A 2 -18.34 26.85 23.48
C GLU A 2 -17.59 26.40 22.22
N GLY A 3 -17.27 25.10 22.17
CA GLY A 3 -16.77 24.45 20.97
C GLY A 3 -17.90 24.20 19.99
N ARG A 4 -17.58 24.29 18.69
CA ARG A 4 -18.39 23.67 17.63
C ARG A 4 -17.59 22.56 16.98
N SER A 5 -17.84 21.36 17.50
CA SER A 5 -17.66 20.08 16.84
C SER A 5 -18.39 20.07 15.49
N GLY A 6 -17.64 20.07 14.40
CA GLY A 6 -18.14 19.81 13.05
C GLY A 6 -18.30 18.30 12.87
N GLY A 7 -19.54 17.85 12.92
CA GLY A 7 -19.93 16.45 12.86
C GLY A 7 -19.72 15.78 11.50
N CYS A 8 -19.61 14.46 11.61
CA CYS A 8 -19.73 13.42 10.59
C CYS A 8 -20.69 13.81 9.46
N GLY A 9 -20.15 14.04 8.26
CA GLY A 9 -20.91 14.19 7.03
C GLY A 9 -21.07 12.84 6.35
N LEU A 10 -22.32 12.42 6.19
CA LEU A 10 -22.78 11.29 5.39
C LEU A 10 -22.21 11.40 3.96
N MET A 11 -21.60 10.31 3.49
CA MET A 11 -21.01 10.18 2.16
C MET A 11 -22.12 10.28 1.10
N GLY A 12 -22.09 11.35 0.31
CA GLY A 12 -22.92 11.50 -0.87
C GLY A 12 -22.47 10.53 -1.97
N SER A 13 -23.44 9.94 -2.64
CA SER A 13 -23.26 9.15 -3.85
C SER A 13 -22.57 9.99 -4.94
N GLY A 14 -21.28 9.74 -5.19
CA GLY A 14 -20.56 10.32 -6.33
C GLY A 14 -19.12 10.80 -6.07
N GLU A 15 -18.62 10.84 -4.84
CA GLU A 15 -17.22 11.21 -4.61
C GLU A 15 -16.25 10.10 -5.01
N ILE A 16 -15.31 10.43 -5.90
CA ILE A 16 -14.20 9.56 -6.27
C ILE A 16 -13.35 9.34 -5.01
N LEU A 17 -13.39 8.13 -4.45
CA LEU A 17 -12.49 7.70 -3.38
C LEU A 17 -11.04 7.78 -3.85
N HIS A 18 -10.34 8.84 -3.44
CA HIS A 18 -8.96 9.08 -3.83
C HIS A 18 -7.99 8.22 -3.01
N LEU A 19 -7.60 7.06 -3.55
CA LEU A 19 -6.77 6.07 -2.85
C LEU A 19 -5.39 6.58 -2.40
N CYS A 20 -4.85 7.65 -2.99
CA CYS A 20 -3.55 8.17 -2.54
C CYS A 20 -3.67 8.97 -1.23
N GLN A 21 -4.82 9.59 -0.97
CA GLN A 21 -5.09 10.43 0.21
C GLN A 21 -6.55 10.20 0.67
N PRO A 22 -6.89 8.97 1.12
CA PRO A 22 -8.29 8.59 1.32
C PRO A 22 -8.93 9.24 2.54
N ASP A 23 -8.14 9.64 3.55
CA ASP A 23 -8.59 10.34 4.75
C ASP A 23 -7.41 11.04 5.48
N PRO A 24 -7.64 11.73 6.61
CA PRO A 24 -6.57 12.38 7.36
C PRO A 24 -5.59 11.45 8.09
N GLY A 25 -5.90 10.16 8.23
CA GLY A 25 -5.11 9.20 9.01
C GLY A 25 -4.06 8.43 8.21
N LYS A 26 -4.24 8.30 6.89
CA LYS A 26 -3.37 7.50 6.02
C LYS A 26 -3.35 7.99 4.58
N SER A 27 -2.41 7.45 3.83
CA SER A 27 -2.13 7.81 2.44
C SER A 27 -1.27 6.74 1.76
N CYS A 28 -1.05 6.83 0.46
CA CYS A 28 -0.14 5.97 -0.27
C CYS A 28 0.85 6.79 -1.11
N GLY A 29 2.14 6.41 -1.07
CA GLY A 29 3.22 7.00 -1.88
C GLY A 29 3.75 6.08 -2.99
N ALA A 30 3.05 4.99 -3.31
CA ALA A 30 3.60 3.95 -4.18
C ALA A 30 3.94 4.41 -5.60
N CYS A 31 3.06 5.20 -6.23
CA CYS A 31 3.31 5.75 -7.58
C CYS A 31 4.46 6.75 -7.62
N CYS A 32 4.85 7.31 -6.46
CA CYS A 32 6.05 8.12 -6.30
C CYS A 32 7.29 7.26 -6.01
N GLY A 33 7.19 5.94 -6.09
CA GLY A 33 8.28 5.00 -5.88
C GLY A 33 8.66 4.75 -4.42
N LEU A 34 7.80 5.09 -3.45
CA LEU A 34 8.10 4.92 -2.01
C LEU A 34 8.55 3.50 -1.68
N TYR A 35 7.90 2.52 -2.27
CA TYR A 35 8.18 1.12 -2.02
C TYR A 35 9.22 0.56 -3.01
N ASN A 36 9.72 1.32 -3.99
CA ASN A 36 10.72 0.83 -4.93
C ASN A 36 12.17 0.91 -4.40
N HIS A 37 12.42 1.54 -3.25
CA HIS A 37 13.73 1.49 -2.60
C HIS A 37 14.12 0.03 -2.27
N ALA A 38 15.40 -0.31 -2.44
CA ALA A 38 15.92 -1.65 -2.16
C ALA A 38 15.57 -2.08 -0.73
N ASP A 39 15.89 -1.25 0.28
CA ASP A 39 15.31 -1.42 1.60
C ASP A 39 14.04 -0.57 1.73
N SER A 40 12.88 -1.23 1.65
CA SER A 40 11.58 -0.61 1.91
C SER A 40 10.95 -1.08 3.23
N SER A 41 11.73 -1.61 4.16
CA SER A 41 11.21 -1.85 5.49
C SER A 41 10.76 -0.52 6.12
N ARG A 42 9.79 -0.58 7.04
CA ARG A 42 9.12 0.62 7.55
C ARG A 42 10.10 1.64 8.16
N GLY A 43 11.09 1.19 8.94
CA GLY A 43 12.05 2.06 9.62
C GLY A 43 12.87 2.93 8.67
N PRO A 44 13.66 2.35 7.75
CA PRO A 44 14.41 3.07 6.73
C PRO A 44 13.56 4.04 5.89
N LEU A 45 12.33 3.64 5.52
CA LEU A 45 11.42 4.56 4.82
C LEU A 45 11.00 5.74 5.70
N VAL A 46 10.70 5.51 6.99
CA VAL A 46 10.37 6.60 7.94
C VAL A 46 11.54 7.57 8.04
N GLU A 47 12.77 7.09 8.23
CA GLU A 47 13.94 7.97 8.33
C GLU A 47 14.16 8.78 7.05
N ARG A 48 14.02 8.13 5.89
CA ARG A 48 14.11 8.81 4.57
C ARG A 48 13.07 9.90 4.42
N LEU A 49 11.79 9.57 4.63
CA LEU A 49 10.67 10.52 4.52
C LEU A 49 10.83 11.70 5.50
N ARG A 50 11.26 11.42 6.74
CA ARG A 50 11.50 12.43 7.76
C ARG A 50 12.65 13.36 7.40
N ALA A 51 13.78 12.81 6.95
CA ALA A 51 14.94 13.59 6.52
C ALA A 51 14.58 14.53 5.37
N ARG A 52 13.89 14.01 4.34
CA ARG A 52 13.35 14.80 3.22
C ARG A 52 12.41 15.90 3.69
N THR A 53 11.41 15.58 4.51
CA THR A 53 10.45 16.57 5.02
C THR A 53 11.15 17.68 5.81
N ARG A 54 12.08 17.35 6.71
CA ARG A 54 12.85 18.35 7.47
C ARG A 54 13.67 19.24 6.55
N ARG A 55 14.41 18.67 5.61
CA ARG A 55 15.24 19.43 4.66
C ARG A 55 14.40 20.33 3.77
N PHE A 56 13.23 19.87 3.31
CA PHE A 56 12.32 20.61 2.45
C PHE A 56 11.66 21.79 3.17
N ARG A 57 11.29 21.63 4.45
CA ARG A 57 10.74 22.71 5.28
C ARG A 57 11.70 23.91 5.40
N GLY A 58 13.00 23.65 5.46
CA GLY A 58 14.03 24.69 5.49
C GLY A 58 14.51 25.18 4.12
N ALA A 59 14.01 24.60 3.01
CA ALA A 59 14.39 25.03 1.66
C ALA A 59 13.49 26.18 1.17
N GLY A 60 13.99 27.00 0.25
CA GLY A 60 13.13 27.91 -0.51
C GLY A 60 12.21 27.16 -1.49
N ARG A 61 11.36 27.90 -2.21
CA ARG A 61 10.43 27.35 -3.20
C ARG A 61 10.76 27.78 -4.63
N SER A 62 11.89 28.45 -4.83
CA SER A 62 12.36 28.76 -6.19
C SER A 62 12.76 27.47 -6.91
N PRO A 63 12.69 27.41 -8.26
CA PRO A 63 13.15 26.24 -9.00
C PRO A 63 14.62 25.86 -8.70
N GLU A 64 15.46 26.83 -8.36
CA GLU A 64 16.85 26.59 -7.97
C GLU A 64 16.94 25.91 -6.61
N ASP A 65 16.20 26.37 -5.60
CA ASP A 65 16.15 25.75 -4.27
C ASP A 65 15.65 24.30 -4.34
N LEU A 66 14.65 24.05 -5.18
CA LEU A 66 14.07 22.72 -5.36
C LEU A 66 15.05 21.78 -6.06
N ARG A 67 15.78 22.25 -7.07
CA ARG A 67 16.88 21.48 -7.69
C ARG A 67 18.01 21.21 -6.68
N ALA A 68 18.34 22.18 -5.83
CA ALA A 68 19.32 21.98 -4.77
C ALA A 68 18.85 20.94 -3.73
N PHE A 69 17.56 20.91 -3.41
CA PHE A 69 16.95 19.85 -2.60
C PHE A 69 17.08 18.47 -3.26
N SER A 70 16.77 18.36 -4.56
CA SER A 70 16.90 17.09 -5.30
C SER A 70 18.35 16.60 -5.34
N ALA A 71 19.30 17.49 -5.60
CA ALA A 71 20.73 17.18 -5.55
C ALA A 71 21.18 16.73 -4.15
N TRP A 72 20.66 17.35 -3.09
CA TRP A 72 20.92 16.91 -1.72
C TRP A 72 20.38 15.50 -1.46
N VAL A 73 19.17 15.17 -1.92
CA VAL A 73 18.61 13.81 -1.80
C VAL A 73 19.52 12.81 -2.50
N ALA A 74 19.93 13.09 -3.74
CA ALA A 74 20.81 12.20 -4.51
C ALA A 74 22.18 11.98 -3.84
N ALA A 75 22.70 12.97 -3.12
CA ALA A 75 23.99 12.88 -2.43
C ALA A 75 23.92 12.20 -1.05
N ASN A 76 22.74 12.14 -0.42
CA ASN A 76 22.59 11.69 0.98
C ASN A 76 21.80 10.38 1.12
N GLU A 77 21.22 9.87 0.04
CA GLU A 77 20.39 8.68 0.08
C GLU A 77 20.94 7.56 -0.80
N ASP A 78 20.76 6.32 -0.33
CA ASP A 78 20.99 5.15 -1.16
C ASP A 78 20.01 5.16 -2.35
N ALA A 79 20.60 5.09 -3.54
CA ALA A 79 19.93 5.07 -4.83
C ALA A 79 19.51 3.67 -5.27
N ALA A 80 19.88 2.62 -4.53
CA ALA A 80 19.51 1.24 -4.84
C ALA A 80 17.98 1.06 -4.89
N LYS A 81 17.52 0.45 -5.98
CA LYS A 81 16.12 0.21 -6.30
C LYS A 81 15.85 -1.29 -6.44
N ARG A 82 14.58 -1.65 -6.33
CA ARG A 82 14.09 -2.99 -6.67
C ARG A 82 13.88 -3.13 -8.16
N TYR A 83 13.34 -2.10 -8.78
CA TYR A 83 13.06 -2.03 -10.20
C TYR A 83 13.66 -0.75 -10.77
N GLU A 84 14.65 -0.90 -11.65
CA GLU A 84 15.36 0.24 -12.27
C GLU A 84 14.41 1.17 -13.04
N VAL A 85 13.40 0.58 -13.69
CA VAL A 85 12.40 1.28 -14.50
C VAL A 85 11.41 2.11 -13.67
N ILE A 86 11.33 1.89 -12.35
CA ILE A 86 10.45 2.66 -11.48
C ILE A 86 11.23 3.81 -10.83
N TYR A 87 10.77 5.04 -11.05
CA TYR A 87 11.39 6.21 -10.47
C TYR A 87 11.06 6.33 -8.97
N CYS A 88 12.05 6.64 -8.14
CA CYS A 88 11.87 6.97 -6.73
C CYS A 88 11.91 8.49 -6.56
N CYS A 89 10.74 9.12 -6.47
CA CYS A 89 10.63 10.57 -6.39
C CYS A 89 11.28 11.11 -5.12
N GLU A 90 12.22 12.04 -5.29
CA GLU A 90 12.95 12.72 -4.23
C GLU A 90 12.05 13.64 -3.40
N TYR A 91 10.96 14.14 -3.98
CA TYR A 91 10.04 15.08 -3.35
C TYR A 91 8.90 14.40 -2.58
N LEU A 92 9.01 13.10 -2.32
CA LEU A 92 8.07 12.39 -1.46
C LEU A 92 8.50 12.52 0.01
N GLY A 93 7.58 12.97 0.87
CA GLY A 93 7.82 13.13 2.31
C GLY A 93 6.54 13.01 3.13
N PHE A 94 6.65 13.22 4.45
CA PHE A 94 5.49 13.38 5.35
C PHE A 94 4.79 14.73 5.13
N LEU A 95 3.45 14.68 5.11
CA LEU A 95 2.57 15.83 4.89
C LEU A 95 2.03 16.45 6.18
N ASP A 96 2.23 15.79 7.32
CA ASP A 96 1.78 16.24 8.63
C ASP A 96 2.86 16.03 9.70
N GLU A 97 2.76 16.82 10.77
CA GLU A 97 3.66 16.77 11.95
C GLU A 97 3.63 15.40 12.65
N ALA A 98 2.50 14.70 12.61
CA ALA A 98 2.33 13.40 13.25
C ALA A 98 2.86 12.23 12.40
N GLU A 99 3.44 12.51 11.23
CA GLU A 99 4.01 11.53 10.29
C GLU A 99 3.00 10.44 9.88
N ARG A 100 1.71 10.79 9.81
CA ARG A 100 0.62 9.85 9.48
C ARG A 100 0.42 9.68 7.98
N ARG A 101 0.63 10.76 7.22
CA ARG A 101 0.45 10.79 5.77
C ARG A 101 1.75 11.14 5.06
N VAL A 102 1.97 10.45 3.95
CA VAL A 102 3.03 10.66 2.98
C VAL A 102 2.45 11.23 1.69
N GLY A 103 3.24 12.00 0.97
CA GLY A 103 2.84 12.52 -0.33
C GLY A 103 3.82 13.55 -0.90
N CYS A 104 3.43 14.15 -2.01
CA CYS A 104 4.29 15.05 -2.76
C CYS A 104 4.46 16.39 -2.03
N LEU A 105 5.68 16.70 -1.64
CA LEU A 105 6.05 17.97 -0.99
C LEU A 105 5.92 19.18 -1.94
N LEU A 106 5.90 18.94 -3.25
CA LEU A 106 5.67 19.96 -4.29
C LEU A 106 4.19 20.21 -4.60
N HIS A 107 3.29 19.42 -4.02
CA HIS A 107 1.87 19.49 -4.37
C HIS A 107 1.27 20.86 -3.97
N PRO A 108 0.38 21.45 -4.78
CA PRO A 108 -0.25 22.74 -4.45
C PRO A 108 -0.99 22.75 -3.11
N ALA A 109 -1.59 21.61 -2.73
CA ALA A 109 -2.22 21.45 -1.41
C ALA A 109 -1.27 21.65 -0.22
N CYS A 110 0.04 21.50 -0.43
CA CYS A 110 1.08 21.70 0.58
C CYS A 110 1.80 23.06 0.44
N ASN A 111 1.49 23.84 -0.60
CA ASN A 111 2.23 25.05 -0.96
C ASN A 111 1.28 26.22 -1.29
N GLY A 112 0.17 26.35 -0.56
CA GLY A 112 -0.74 27.50 -0.69
C GLY A 112 -1.37 27.65 -2.08
N GLY A 113 -1.54 26.54 -2.81
CA GLY A 113 -2.06 26.54 -4.17
C GLY A 113 -0.99 26.66 -5.26
N SER A 114 0.27 26.97 -4.92
CA SER A 114 1.36 26.99 -5.91
C SER A 114 1.75 25.56 -6.31
N ASP A 115 1.58 25.23 -7.58
CA ASP A 115 1.98 23.93 -8.11
C ASP A 115 3.47 23.94 -8.47
N LEU A 116 4.27 23.23 -7.68
CA LEU A 116 5.73 23.20 -7.83
C LEU A 116 6.20 21.94 -8.55
N ARG A 117 5.28 21.09 -9.04
CA ARG A 117 5.63 19.76 -9.59
C ARG A 117 6.41 19.78 -10.89
N GLU A 118 6.53 20.94 -11.54
CA GLU A 118 7.26 21.07 -12.81
C GLU A 118 8.75 20.73 -12.70
N VAL A 119 9.35 20.85 -11.52
CA VAL A 119 10.77 20.47 -11.32
C VAL A 119 10.96 18.97 -11.07
N SER A 120 9.89 18.21 -10.90
CA SER A 120 9.98 16.76 -10.66
C SER A 120 10.18 15.99 -11.97
N PHE A 121 10.73 14.79 -11.88
CA PHE A 121 10.98 13.92 -13.04
C PHE A 121 9.75 13.73 -13.95
N TYR A 122 8.57 13.52 -13.37
CA TYR A 122 7.34 13.32 -14.12
C TYR A 122 6.67 14.64 -14.56
N GLY A 123 7.05 15.78 -13.98
CA GLY A 123 6.42 17.08 -14.24
C GLY A 123 4.98 17.18 -13.74
N ARG A 124 4.37 18.36 -13.89
CA ARG A 124 3.00 18.60 -13.42
C ARG A 124 1.96 17.71 -14.11
N GLU A 125 2.02 17.62 -15.43
CA GLU A 125 0.97 17.00 -16.25
C GLU A 125 0.78 15.51 -15.94
N LEU A 126 1.88 14.73 -15.96
CA LEU A 126 1.81 13.31 -15.63
C LEU A 126 1.43 13.10 -14.17
N CYS A 127 1.97 13.89 -13.25
CA CYS A 127 1.64 13.77 -11.83
C CYS A 127 0.17 14.03 -11.53
N GLN A 128 -0.47 14.99 -12.21
CA GLN A 128 -1.86 15.37 -11.97
C GLN A 128 -2.85 14.34 -12.51
N GLY A 129 -2.57 13.74 -13.67
CA GLY A 129 -3.48 12.78 -14.32
C GLY A 129 -3.32 11.33 -13.87
N HIS A 130 -2.30 11.01 -13.05
CA HIS A 130 -1.98 9.63 -12.75
C HIS A 130 -2.90 8.99 -11.70
N LEU A 131 -3.56 7.90 -12.09
CA LEU A 131 -4.28 6.99 -11.19
C LEU A 131 -3.63 5.61 -11.24
N CYS A 132 -3.38 5.03 -10.06
CA CYS A 132 -2.80 3.69 -9.99
C CYS A 132 -3.78 2.63 -10.49
N PRO A 133 -3.31 1.44 -10.92
CA PRO A 133 -4.19 0.37 -11.39
C PRO A 133 -5.31 0.00 -10.41
N SER A 134 -5.08 0.14 -9.11
CA SER A 134 -6.08 -0.16 -8.08
C SER A 134 -7.29 0.77 -8.12
N PHE A 135 -7.17 1.99 -8.69
CA PHE A 135 -8.34 2.82 -8.96
C PHE A 135 -9.29 2.19 -9.99
N THR A 136 -8.75 1.48 -10.97
CA THR A 136 -9.53 0.85 -12.04
C THR A 136 -10.00 -0.55 -11.65
N TYR A 137 -9.11 -1.37 -11.08
CA TYR A 137 -9.37 -2.79 -10.89
C TYR A 137 -10.02 -3.16 -9.56
N LEU A 138 -9.86 -2.34 -8.50
CA LEU A 138 -10.59 -2.58 -7.25
C LEU A 138 -12.02 -2.05 -7.35
N THR A 139 -12.97 -2.84 -6.88
CA THR A 139 -14.37 -2.42 -6.74
C THR A 139 -14.51 -1.36 -5.64
N GLY A 140 -15.64 -0.65 -5.60
CA GLY A 140 -15.94 0.29 -4.51
C GLY A 140 -15.83 -0.38 -3.14
N THR A 141 -16.44 -1.55 -2.98
CA THR A 141 -16.39 -2.36 -1.75
C THR A 141 -14.97 -2.74 -1.36
N GLU A 142 -14.14 -3.19 -2.30
CA GLU A 142 -12.73 -3.56 -2.04
C GLU A 142 -11.91 -2.33 -1.59
N LYS A 143 -12.14 -1.17 -2.21
CA LYS A 143 -11.50 0.10 -1.81
C LYS A 143 -11.93 0.53 -0.41
N SER A 144 -13.24 0.50 -0.13
CA SER A 144 -13.80 0.87 1.16
C SER A 144 -13.34 -0.06 2.28
N LEU A 145 -13.20 -1.37 2.02
CA LEU A 145 -12.62 -2.32 2.96
C LEU A 145 -11.22 -1.89 3.39
N LEU A 146 -10.33 -1.59 2.44
CA LEU A 146 -8.97 -1.15 2.76
C LEU A 146 -8.96 0.15 3.57
N ILE A 147 -9.82 1.10 3.19
CA ILE A 147 -9.92 2.40 3.84
C ILE A 147 -10.50 2.28 5.25
N ALA A 148 -11.43 1.35 5.48
CA ALA A 148 -12.03 1.11 6.78
C ALA A 148 -11.09 0.33 7.73
N VAL A 149 -10.26 -0.57 7.21
CA VAL A 149 -9.49 -1.52 8.02
C VAL A 149 -8.08 -1.04 8.35
N LEU A 150 -7.40 -0.39 7.41
CA LEU A 150 -6.00 0.01 7.57
C LEU A 150 -5.92 1.41 8.17
N GLU A 151 -4.90 1.69 8.97
CA GLU A 151 -4.83 2.94 9.76
C GLU A 151 -3.53 3.73 9.52
N ASP A 152 -2.55 3.15 8.82
CA ASP A 152 -1.25 3.76 8.57
C ASP A 152 -0.88 3.69 7.09
N TRP A 153 -0.06 4.64 6.65
CA TRP A 153 0.37 4.75 5.25
C TRP A 153 1.14 3.53 4.74
N TYR A 154 1.88 2.84 5.61
CA TYR A 154 2.81 1.77 5.22
C TYR A 154 2.04 0.51 4.84
N LEU A 155 1.27 -0.04 5.78
CA LEU A 155 0.47 -1.23 5.48
C LEU A 155 -0.62 -0.92 4.44
N TYR A 156 -1.24 0.26 4.51
CA TYR A 156 -2.18 0.71 3.49
C TYR A 156 -1.58 0.72 2.09
N GLY A 157 -0.40 1.31 1.92
CA GLY A 157 0.26 1.35 0.63
C GLY A 157 0.67 -0.03 0.12
N LEU A 158 1.17 -0.91 0.98
CA LEU A 158 1.52 -2.30 0.60
C LEU A 158 0.31 -3.11 0.13
N CYS A 159 -0.86 -2.92 0.76
CA CYS A 159 -2.08 -3.63 0.41
C CYS A 159 -2.79 -3.00 -0.80
N VAL A 160 -2.91 -1.66 -0.85
CA VAL A 160 -3.67 -1.00 -1.92
C VAL A 160 -3.04 -1.21 -3.29
N THR A 161 -1.71 -1.39 -3.38
CA THR A 161 -1.03 -1.70 -4.65
C THR A 161 -1.08 -3.16 -5.05
N ASP A 162 -1.58 -4.05 -4.19
CA ASP A 162 -1.63 -5.49 -4.44
C ASP A 162 -3.07 -5.94 -4.68
N ILE A 163 -3.53 -5.70 -5.92
CA ILE A 163 -4.93 -5.94 -6.33
C ILE A 163 -5.35 -7.39 -6.07
N ASP A 164 -4.49 -8.35 -6.41
CA ASP A 164 -4.82 -9.77 -6.30
C ASP A 164 -4.93 -10.18 -4.83
N PHE A 165 -4.02 -9.74 -3.97
CA PHE A 165 -4.07 -10.03 -2.55
C PHE A 165 -5.40 -9.57 -1.91
N VAL A 166 -5.87 -8.38 -2.29
CA VAL A 166 -7.13 -7.80 -1.78
C VAL A 166 -8.34 -8.51 -2.38
N LYS A 167 -8.34 -8.74 -3.70
CA LYS A 167 -9.45 -9.42 -4.39
C LYS A 167 -9.64 -10.85 -3.91
N GLN A 168 -8.57 -11.61 -3.74
CA GLN A 168 -8.66 -13.00 -3.27
C GLN A 168 -9.20 -13.05 -1.85
N TYR A 169 -8.74 -12.15 -0.98
CA TYR A 169 -9.29 -12.04 0.38
C TYR A 169 -10.79 -11.74 0.38
N ALA A 170 -11.20 -10.68 -0.33
CA ALA A 170 -12.61 -10.30 -0.43
C ALA A 170 -13.45 -11.44 -1.01
N LYS A 171 -12.96 -12.11 -2.06
CA LYS A 171 -13.62 -13.27 -2.66
C LYS A 171 -13.80 -14.40 -1.64
N PHE A 172 -12.74 -14.82 -0.95
CA PHE A 172 -12.82 -15.93 0.00
C PHE A 172 -13.72 -15.66 1.20
N VAL A 173 -13.80 -14.41 1.65
CA VAL A 173 -14.74 -13.99 2.70
C VAL A 173 -16.17 -14.02 2.17
N SER A 174 -16.42 -13.41 1.01
CA SER A 174 -17.76 -13.35 0.40
C SER A 174 -18.30 -14.73 0.04
N ASP A 175 -17.48 -15.60 -0.53
CA ASP A 175 -17.87 -16.97 -0.90
C ASP A 175 -18.32 -17.76 0.33
N ARG A 176 -17.63 -17.61 1.47
CA ARG A 176 -17.99 -18.29 2.73
C ARG A 176 -19.23 -17.71 3.40
N LEU A 177 -19.47 -16.40 3.24
CA LEU A 177 -20.69 -15.75 3.72
C LEU A 177 -21.90 -15.98 2.79
N GLY A 178 -21.66 -16.42 1.55
CA GLY A 178 -22.68 -16.52 0.50
C GLY A 178 -23.10 -15.16 -0.08
N GLN A 179 -22.45 -14.07 0.32
CA GLN A 179 -22.74 -12.70 -0.12
C GLN A 179 -21.55 -11.77 0.15
N SER A 180 -21.53 -10.61 -0.53
CA SER A 180 -20.55 -9.58 -0.22
C SER A 180 -20.96 -8.80 1.04
N PRO A 181 -20.15 -8.78 2.12
CA PRO A 181 -20.47 -8.04 3.32
C PRO A 181 -20.48 -6.52 3.06
N PRO A 182 -21.42 -5.76 3.65
CA PRO A 182 -21.41 -4.30 3.55
C PRO A 182 -20.16 -3.71 4.20
N GLU A 183 -19.61 -2.65 3.59
CA GLU A 183 -18.38 -2.00 4.04
C GLU A 183 -18.44 -1.46 5.47
N SER A 184 -19.64 -1.10 5.95
CA SER A 184 -19.86 -0.57 7.30
C SER A 184 -19.48 -1.59 8.38
N LEU A 185 -19.63 -2.89 8.12
CA LEU A 185 -19.25 -3.93 9.08
C LEU A 185 -17.73 -3.98 9.30
N PHE A 186 -16.92 -3.68 8.27
CA PHE A 186 -15.47 -3.61 8.43
C PHE A 186 -15.00 -2.45 9.31
N ARG A 187 -15.88 -1.48 9.62
CA ARG A 187 -15.59 -0.42 10.59
C ARG A 187 -15.80 -0.88 12.04
N ALA A 188 -16.57 -1.95 12.28
CA ALA A 188 -16.77 -2.49 13.61
C ALA A 188 -15.45 -3.06 14.16
N ALA A 189 -15.13 -2.77 15.43
CA ALA A 189 -13.82 -3.09 16.00
C ALA A 189 -13.42 -4.58 15.88
N PRO A 190 -14.30 -5.56 16.15
CA PRO A 190 -13.95 -6.98 16.00
C PRO A 190 -13.58 -7.36 14.57
N VAL A 191 -14.44 -7.01 13.59
CA VAL A 191 -14.22 -7.28 12.16
C VAL A 191 -12.97 -6.55 11.66
N ARG A 192 -12.81 -5.28 12.04
CA ARG A 192 -11.64 -4.47 11.68
C ARG A 192 -10.35 -5.13 12.15
N GLN A 193 -10.32 -5.61 13.40
CA GLN A 193 -9.12 -6.21 13.98
C GLN A 193 -8.72 -7.49 13.24
N VAL A 194 -9.67 -8.40 12.99
CA VAL A 194 -9.37 -9.68 12.32
C VAL A 194 -8.99 -9.49 10.86
N ALA A 195 -9.65 -8.57 10.15
CA ALA A 195 -9.30 -8.22 8.78
C ALA A 195 -7.90 -7.58 8.70
N ARG A 196 -7.55 -6.72 9.66
CA ARG A 196 -6.21 -6.13 9.75
C ARG A 196 -5.14 -7.19 9.99
N ARG A 197 -5.42 -8.25 10.77
CA ARG A 197 -4.50 -9.38 10.97
C ARG A 197 -4.18 -10.08 9.64
N TYR A 198 -5.20 -10.37 8.82
CA TYR A 198 -4.97 -10.90 7.48
C TYR A 198 -4.10 -9.97 6.63
N LEU A 199 -4.45 -8.68 6.56
CA LEU A 199 -3.71 -7.73 5.72
C LEU A 199 -2.26 -7.56 6.18
N SER A 200 -2.00 -7.68 7.49
CA SER A 200 -0.66 -7.62 8.08
C SER A 200 0.28 -8.74 7.63
N LEU A 201 -0.22 -9.81 6.98
CA LEU A 201 0.62 -10.81 6.33
C LEU A 201 1.56 -10.18 5.29
N LYS A 202 1.20 -9.03 4.68
CA LYS A 202 2.13 -8.28 3.81
C LYS A 202 3.45 -7.90 4.51
N VAL A 203 3.47 -7.82 5.83
CA VAL A 203 4.66 -7.48 6.63
C VAL A 203 5.22 -8.72 7.33
N HIS A 204 4.37 -9.56 7.91
CA HIS A 204 4.78 -10.61 8.85
C HIS A 204 4.74 -12.04 8.29
N TRP A 205 4.59 -12.20 6.96
CA TRP A 205 4.54 -13.52 6.34
C TRP A 205 5.82 -14.34 6.60
N PRO A 206 5.74 -15.52 7.25
CA PRO A 206 6.93 -16.28 7.66
C PRO A 206 7.59 -17.06 6.52
N PHE A 207 6.88 -17.30 5.41
CA PHE A 207 7.39 -18.04 4.26
C PHE A 207 7.81 -17.10 3.12
N ARG A 208 8.12 -15.84 3.43
CA ARG A 208 8.57 -14.87 2.44
C ARG A 208 9.95 -15.28 1.93
N ASP A 209 10.10 -15.32 0.61
CA ASP A 209 11.39 -15.54 -0.03
C ASP A 209 12.37 -14.39 0.31
N PRO A 210 13.47 -14.64 1.05
CA PRO A 210 14.41 -13.60 1.41
C PRO A 210 15.29 -13.17 0.23
N SER A 211 15.42 -14.02 -0.80
CA SER A 211 16.22 -13.74 -1.99
C SER A 211 15.51 -12.79 -2.94
N VAL A 212 14.21 -12.61 -2.76
CA VAL A 212 13.41 -11.82 -3.67
C VAL A 212 12.85 -10.58 -3.01
N ASN A 213 13.42 -9.45 -3.42
CA ASN A 213 13.02 -8.13 -2.99
C ASN A 213 11.84 -7.60 -3.82
N ARG A 214 10.73 -8.36 -3.84
CA ARG A 214 9.50 -8.06 -4.61
C ARG A 214 8.48 -7.29 -3.79
N LEU A 215 7.66 -6.49 -4.50
CA LEU A 215 6.40 -5.98 -3.98
C LEU A 215 5.22 -6.57 -4.74
N GLY A 216 4.49 -7.44 -4.07
CA GLY A 216 3.39 -8.18 -4.69
C GLY A 216 3.93 -9.23 -5.66
N LYS A 217 3.17 -9.47 -6.73
CA LYS A 217 3.43 -10.59 -7.65
C LYS A 217 4.48 -10.32 -8.73
N TYR A 218 4.81 -9.05 -9.00
CA TYR A 218 5.65 -8.68 -10.14
C TYR A 218 7.14 -8.62 -9.77
N TYR A 219 8.02 -9.08 -10.66
CA TYR A 219 9.43 -8.72 -10.65
C TYR A 219 9.96 -8.38 -12.05
N PHE A 220 11.11 -7.72 -12.11
CA PHE A 220 11.78 -7.38 -13.36
C PHE A 220 13.04 -8.22 -13.48
N ASP A 221 13.24 -8.88 -14.62
CA ASP A 221 14.41 -9.74 -14.88
C ASP A 221 15.52 -9.03 -15.67
N GLY A 222 15.36 -7.74 -15.94
CA GLY A 222 16.26 -6.96 -16.79
C GLY A 222 15.71 -6.70 -18.19
N SER A 223 14.71 -7.47 -18.65
CA SER A 223 14.14 -7.38 -19.99
C SER A 223 12.61 -7.32 -20.02
N SER A 224 11.92 -7.89 -19.03
CA SER A 224 10.46 -7.98 -18.97
C SER A 224 9.91 -8.06 -17.55
N TYR A 225 8.63 -7.69 -17.39
CA TYR A 225 7.88 -7.90 -16.16
C TYR A 225 7.43 -9.35 -16.07
N MET A 226 7.83 -10.03 -15.00
CA MET A 226 7.52 -11.43 -14.72
C MET A 226 6.62 -11.54 -13.50
N ILE A 227 5.70 -12.51 -13.52
CA ILE A 227 4.86 -12.86 -12.37
C ILE A 227 5.56 -14.00 -11.61
N GLY A 228 5.67 -13.87 -10.29
CA GLY A 228 6.16 -14.95 -9.43
C GLY A 228 5.36 -16.22 -9.63
N ARG A 229 6.02 -17.37 -9.66
CA ARG A 229 5.39 -18.69 -9.76
C ARG A 229 5.89 -19.58 -8.65
N ILE A 230 4.99 -20.37 -8.09
CA ILE A 230 5.31 -21.40 -7.11
C ILE A 230 5.31 -22.74 -7.85
N ASP A 231 6.41 -23.47 -7.72
CA ASP A 231 6.58 -24.79 -8.34
C ASP A 231 5.97 -25.87 -7.44
N TYR A 232 4.64 -26.04 -7.51
CA TYR A 232 3.93 -27.01 -6.68
C TYR A 232 4.32 -28.46 -6.97
N GLY A 233 4.82 -28.76 -8.17
CA GLY A 233 5.36 -30.08 -8.50
C GLY A 233 6.50 -30.49 -7.56
N LYS A 234 7.41 -29.55 -7.25
CA LYS A 234 8.46 -29.77 -6.23
C LYS A 234 7.93 -29.91 -4.81
N LEU A 235 6.73 -29.42 -4.53
CA LEU A 235 6.06 -29.54 -3.23
C LEU A 235 5.23 -30.83 -3.12
N GLY A 236 5.10 -31.59 -4.22
CA GLY A 236 4.36 -32.84 -4.29
C GLY A 236 2.85 -32.66 -4.40
N CYS A 237 2.38 -31.55 -4.98
CA CYS A 237 0.95 -31.32 -5.24
C CYS A 237 0.71 -30.59 -6.57
N GLU A 238 -0.55 -30.54 -7.02
CA GLU A 238 -0.93 -29.86 -8.26
C GLU A 238 -1.04 -28.33 -8.11
N GLY A 239 -1.31 -27.85 -6.90
CA GLY A 239 -1.54 -26.43 -6.63
C GLY A 239 -2.13 -26.19 -5.25
N SER A 240 -2.16 -24.93 -4.82
CA SER A 240 -2.94 -24.49 -3.67
C SER A 240 -4.08 -23.59 -4.12
N ARG A 241 -5.23 -23.68 -3.47
CA ARG A 241 -6.33 -22.72 -3.66
C ARG A 241 -5.93 -21.29 -3.30
N PHE A 242 -4.88 -21.12 -2.50
CA PHE A 242 -4.35 -19.83 -2.06
C PHE A 242 -3.18 -19.32 -2.92
N ASP A 243 -2.96 -19.90 -4.10
CA ASP A 243 -1.83 -19.56 -4.97
C ASP A 243 -1.66 -18.04 -5.17
N ALA A 244 -2.71 -17.35 -5.59
CA ALA A 244 -2.65 -15.91 -5.82
C ALA A 244 -2.30 -15.10 -4.55
N ILE A 245 -2.69 -15.57 -3.37
CA ILE A 245 -2.29 -14.98 -2.08
C ILE A 245 -0.81 -15.25 -1.83
N PHE A 246 -0.34 -16.49 -2.02
CA PHE A 246 1.06 -16.86 -1.80
C PHE A 246 2.02 -16.17 -2.76
N VAL A 247 1.67 -16.06 -4.04
CA VAL A 247 2.45 -15.29 -5.02
C VAL A 247 2.54 -13.81 -4.60
N SER A 248 1.44 -13.22 -4.15
CA SER A 248 1.38 -11.82 -3.66
C SER A 248 2.19 -11.59 -2.37
N LEU A 249 2.31 -12.63 -1.54
CA LEU A 249 3.15 -12.64 -0.35
C LEU A 249 4.61 -12.97 -0.67
N SER A 250 4.95 -13.23 -1.94
CA SER A 250 6.28 -13.68 -2.38
C SER A 250 6.74 -14.93 -1.64
N SER A 251 5.85 -15.92 -1.53
CA SER A 251 6.12 -17.16 -0.80
C SER A 251 7.18 -18.02 -1.45
N LEU A 252 8.02 -18.65 -0.63
CA LEU A 252 8.90 -19.76 -0.97
C LEU A 252 8.71 -20.86 0.09
N PHE A 253 8.50 -22.10 -0.37
CA PHE A 253 8.28 -23.25 0.49
C PHE A 253 9.35 -24.32 0.24
N SER A 254 9.88 -24.92 1.31
CA SER A 254 10.88 -25.98 1.23
C SER A 254 10.25 -27.37 0.97
N GLY A 255 8.94 -27.51 1.15
CA GLY A 255 8.18 -28.73 0.84
C GLY A 255 6.72 -28.66 1.28
N GLY A 256 5.98 -29.74 1.04
CA GLY A 256 4.52 -29.78 1.29
C GLY A 256 4.08 -29.55 2.75
N ARG A 257 4.96 -29.73 3.75
CA ARG A 257 4.66 -29.39 5.14
C ARG A 257 4.54 -27.88 5.37
N GLU A 258 5.45 -27.09 4.79
CA GLU A 258 5.41 -25.64 4.90
C GLU A 258 4.23 -25.07 4.13
N LEU A 259 3.94 -25.64 2.95
CA LEU A 259 2.75 -25.29 2.19
C LEU A 259 1.47 -25.47 3.02
N ARG A 260 1.27 -26.65 3.64
CA ARG A 260 0.09 -26.88 4.49
C ARG A 260 -0.01 -25.89 5.65
N ARG A 261 1.11 -25.60 6.32
CA ARG A 261 1.15 -24.61 7.39
C ARG A 261 0.81 -23.20 6.88
N ALA A 262 1.24 -22.84 5.68
CA ALA A 262 0.88 -21.59 5.04
C ALA A 262 -0.62 -21.51 4.73
N GLU A 263 -1.20 -22.60 4.23
CA GLU A 263 -2.64 -22.72 3.98
C GLU A 263 -3.45 -22.58 5.28
N GLU A 264 -3.02 -23.21 6.37
CA GLU A 264 -3.64 -23.10 7.69
C GLU A 264 -3.64 -21.66 8.22
N ILE A 265 -2.54 -20.90 8.05
CA ILE A 265 -2.47 -19.50 8.47
C ILE A 265 -3.47 -18.65 7.70
N VAL A 266 -3.51 -18.78 6.37
CA VAL A 266 -4.43 -18.01 5.53
C VAL A 266 -5.89 -18.40 5.82
N GLU A 267 -6.16 -19.70 5.98
CA GLU A 267 -7.48 -20.21 6.33
C GLU A 267 -7.98 -19.67 7.66
N ALA A 268 -7.13 -19.67 8.68
CA ALA A 268 -7.47 -19.18 10.01
C ALA A 268 -7.87 -17.71 9.97
N HIS A 269 -7.10 -16.87 9.26
CA HIS A 269 -7.40 -15.44 9.12
C HIS A 269 -8.72 -15.16 8.37
N ILE A 270 -9.00 -15.91 7.31
CA ILE A 270 -10.26 -15.78 6.58
C ILE A 270 -11.43 -16.24 7.45
N SER A 271 -11.29 -17.40 8.09
CA SER A 271 -12.31 -17.96 8.99
C SER A 271 -12.64 -17.05 10.17
N ASP A 272 -11.62 -16.44 10.78
CA ASP A 272 -11.79 -15.44 11.84
C ASP A 272 -12.62 -14.23 11.35
N THR A 273 -12.36 -13.77 10.13
CA THR A 273 -13.10 -12.65 9.54
C THR A 273 -14.55 -13.03 9.27
N VAL A 274 -14.78 -14.21 8.69
CA VAL A 274 -16.14 -14.70 8.42
C VAL A 274 -16.94 -14.83 9.72
N ARG A 275 -16.35 -15.40 10.78
CA ARG A 275 -17.00 -15.50 12.09
C ARG A 275 -17.34 -14.13 12.66
N ALA A 276 -16.38 -13.20 12.68
CA ALA A 276 -16.62 -11.85 13.19
C ALA A 276 -17.70 -11.10 12.40
N LEU A 277 -17.79 -11.32 11.08
CA LEU A 277 -18.84 -10.76 10.24
C LEU A 277 -20.20 -11.40 10.55
N GLN A 278 -20.28 -12.71 10.70
CA GLN A 278 -21.52 -13.42 11.08
C GLN A 278 -22.04 -12.96 12.44
N ASP A 279 -21.16 -12.74 13.41
CA ASP A 279 -21.52 -12.23 14.74
C ASP A 279 -21.99 -10.75 14.72
N SER A 280 -21.76 -10.05 13.60
CA SER A 280 -22.10 -8.62 13.42
C SER A 280 -23.27 -8.38 12.45
N LEU A 281 -23.84 -9.44 11.88
CA LEU A 281 -25.02 -9.42 11.00
C LEU A 281 -26.31 -9.58 11.83
#